data_AF-A0A1W9LZH8-F1
#
_entry.id   AF-A0A1W9LZH8-F1
#
_cell.length_a   1.000
_cell.length_b   1.000
_cell.length_c   1.000
_cell.angle_alpha   90.00
_cell.angle_beta   90.00
_cell.angle_gamma   90.00
#
_symmetry.space_group_name_H-M   'P 1'
#
loop_
_entity.id
_entity.type
_entity.pdbx_description
1 polymer ?
#
loop_
_entity_poly.entity_id
_entity_poly.type
_entity_poly.pdbx_seq_one_letter_code
_entity_poly.pdbx_strand_id
1 'polypeptide(L)'
;MSNFALMFLALCIYGTFFKDITWGICLYMMQYWLNAQTRWWYGALPDVRWSFTISICILMAYIIKAGKYSNNKLSDVPQTKWFALNLMASIIINSWAVWPEMHSKFLDAFIKLLIFIFLTYKTVDTPQKFDAVMLTNMAGGFYVAHETRAKGRNQDGRVEGTGPVDAGGDGNNCAGSLITLMPMILYFVVKSHLEKAKLWKRLLLLLVLAFVGQSIVLINSRGAFIGLVLSCTYMG
;
A
#
# COMPACT_ATOMS: atom_id res chain seq x y z
N MET A 1 6.54 8.55 -26.71
CA MET A 1 6.20 7.84 -25.45
C MET A 1 7.46 7.14 -24.98
N SER A 2 7.89 7.29 -23.73
CA SER A 2 9.11 6.58 -23.31
C SER A 2 8.87 5.06 -23.34
N ASN A 3 9.88 4.31 -23.78
CA ASN A 3 9.83 2.85 -23.84
C ASN A 3 9.46 2.23 -22.48
N PHE A 4 9.78 2.91 -21.38
CA PHE A 4 9.49 2.50 -20.02
C PHE A 4 7.98 2.51 -19.70
N ALA A 5 7.25 3.53 -20.17
CA ALA A 5 5.81 3.63 -19.93
C ALA A 5 5.01 2.57 -20.70
N LEU A 6 5.41 2.30 -21.93
CA LEU A 6 4.82 1.22 -22.75
C LEU A 6 5.14 -0.15 -22.13
N MET A 7 6.36 -0.35 -21.65
CA MET A 7 6.74 -1.56 -20.93
C MET A 7 5.92 -1.72 -19.63
N PHE A 8 5.72 -0.64 -18.87
CA PHE A 8 4.91 -0.68 -17.64
C PHE A 8 3.44 -1.00 -17.94
N LEU A 9 2.82 -0.35 -18.93
CA LEU A 9 1.46 -0.67 -19.38
C LEU A 9 1.35 -2.11 -19.89
N ALA A 10 2.33 -2.57 -20.67
CA ALA A 10 2.37 -3.94 -21.17
C ALA A 10 2.49 -4.95 -20.02
N LEU A 11 3.33 -4.69 -19.01
CA LEU A 11 3.44 -5.53 -17.81
C LEU A 11 2.15 -5.51 -16.98
N CYS A 12 1.52 -4.35 -16.83
CA CYS A 12 0.24 -4.21 -16.15
C CYS A 12 -0.87 -5.03 -16.81
N ILE A 13 -1.04 -4.88 -18.12
CA ILE A 13 -2.07 -5.58 -18.87
C ILE A 13 -1.73 -7.08 -18.95
N TYR A 14 -0.51 -7.42 -19.33
CA TYR A 14 -0.09 -8.81 -19.48
C TYR A 14 -0.19 -9.59 -18.16
N GLY A 15 0.37 -9.07 -17.07
CA GLY A 15 0.36 -9.72 -15.78
C GLY A 15 -1.05 -9.94 -15.23
N THR A 16 -1.89 -8.91 -15.28
CA THR A 16 -3.25 -8.94 -14.71
C THR A 16 -4.19 -9.85 -15.52
N PHE A 17 -4.17 -9.74 -16.84
CA PHE A 17 -5.10 -10.50 -17.70
C PHE A 17 -4.62 -11.91 -18.02
N PHE A 18 -3.32 -12.15 -18.18
CA PHE A 18 -2.82 -13.46 -18.66
C PHE A 18 -2.24 -14.35 -17.56
N LYS A 19 -1.71 -13.79 -16.46
CA LYS A 19 -1.24 -14.60 -15.32
C LYS A 19 -2.29 -14.71 -14.22
N ASP A 20 -2.44 -13.66 -13.42
CA ASP A 20 -3.40 -13.64 -12.31
C ASP A 20 -3.65 -12.19 -11.89
N ILE A 21 -4.83 -11.91 -11.33
CA ILE A 21 -5.21 -10.56 -10.90
C ILE A 21 -4.29 -10.04 -9.80
N THR A 22 -3.66 -10.93 -9.01
CA THR A 22 -2.66 -10.56 -8.00
C THR A 22 -1.55 -9.68 -8.57
N TRP A 23 -1.16 -9.85 -9.84
CA TRP A 23 -0.16 -8.97 -10.48
C TRP A 23 -0.63 -7.52 -10.53
N GLY A 24 -1.89 -7.29 -10.90
CA GLY A 24 -2.49 -5.96 -10.90
C GLY A 24 -2.53 -5.33 -9.52
N ILE A 25 -2.85 -6.12 -8.49
CA ILE A 25 -2.84 -5.67 -7.09
C ILE A 25 -1.44 -5.29 -6.63
N CYS A 26 -0.43 -6.12 -6.92
CA CYS A 26 0.97 -5.79 -6.62
C CYS A 26 1.39 -4.49 -7.31
N LEU A 27 1.02 -4.30 -8.58
CA LEU A 27 1.32 -3.07 -9.32
C LEU A 27 0.60 -1.85 -8.73
N TYR A 28 -0.65 -2.00 -8.29
CA TYR A 28 -1.39 -0.94 -7.61
C TYR A 28 -0.71 -0.54 -6.30
N MET A 29 -0.31 -1.53 -5.48
CA MET A 29 0.45 -1.30 -4.26
C MET A 29 1.78 -0.61 -4.54
N MET A 30 2.51 -1.06 -5.56
CA MET A 30 3.77 -0.42 -5.95
C MET A 30 3.55 1.03 -6.41
N GLN A 31 2.51 1.29 -7.21
CA GLN A 31 2.15 2.64 -7.65
C GLN A 31 1.81 3.57 -6.47
N TYR A 32 1.13 3.06 -5.44
CA TYR A 32 0.84 3.82 -4.21
C TYR A 32 2.13 4.33 -3.53
N TRP A 33 3.15 3.48 -3.41
CA TRP A 33 4.43 3.83 -2.79
C TRP A 33 5.33 4.70 -3.68
N LEU A 34 5.43 4.35 -4.96
CA LEU A 34 6.26 5.08 -5.91
C LEU A 34 5.72 6.50 -6.12
N ASN A 35 4.39 6.67 -6.16
CA ASN A 35 3.72 7.94 -6.44
C ASN A 35 4.36 8.71 -7.59
N ALA A 36 4.39 8.07 -8.77
CA ALA A 36 5.21 8.48 -9.92
C ALA A 36 5.14 9.99 -10.20
N GLN A 37 3.96 10.61 -10.18
CA GLN A 37 3.73 12.03 -10.51
C GLN A 37 4.56 13.03 -9.67
N THR A 38 4.95 12.64 -8.48
CA THR A 38 5.69 13.51 -7.53
C THR A 38 7.20 13.24 -7.53
N ARG A 39 7.69 12.32 -8.37
CA ARG A 39 9.09 11.86 -8.34
C ARG A 39 9.97 12.53 -9.37
N TRP A 40 11.25 12.63 -9.03
CA TRP A 40 12.28 13.24 -9.86
C TRP A 40 12.43 12.55 -11.24
N TRP A 41 12.15 11.25 -11.32
CA TRP A 41 12.16 10.48 -12.57
C TRP A 41 10.83 10.52 -13.34
N TYR A 42 9.81 11.24 -12.85
CA TYR A 42 8.49 11.31 -13.50
C TYR A 42 8.53 11.89 -14.91
N GLY A 43 9.42 12.85 -15.18
CA GLY A 43 9.48 13.54 -16.48
C GLY A 43 9.69 12.59 -17.67
N ALA A 44 10.12 11.35 -17.42
CA ALA A 44 10.23 10.30 -18.43
C ALA A 44 8.92 9.53 -18.68
N LEU A 45 7.86 9.75 -17.91
CA LEU A 45 6.58 9.03 -18.02
C LEU A 45 5.49 9.91 -18.68
N PRO A 46 4.54 9.29 -19.41
CA PRO A 46 3.36 9.98 -19.88
C PRO A 46 2.48 10.40 -18.71
N ASP A 47 1.83 11.55 -18.90
CA ASP A 47 0.91 12.12 -17.92
C ASP A 47 -0.47 11.44 -17.97
N VAL A 48 -0.52 10.24 -17.40
CA VAL A 48 -1.74 9.47 -17.23
C VAL A 48 -2.01 9.22 -15.76
N ARG A 49 -3.30 9.07 -15.39
CA ARG A 49 -3.69 8.69 -14.03
C ARG A 49 -3.40 7.21 -13.80
N TRP A 50 -2.14 6.88 -13.54
CA TRP A 50 -1.63 5.52 -13.39
C TRP A 50 -2.44 4.64 -12.43
N SER A 51 -2.76 5.15 -11.24
CA SER A 51 -3.57 4.41 -10.26
C SER A 51 -4.97 4.09 -10.81
N PHE A 52 -5.57 5.02 -11.56
CA PHE A 52 -6.87 4.82 -12.18
C PHE A 52 -6.81 3.78 -13.31
N THR A 53 -5.78 3.84 -14.16
CA THR A 53 -5.55 2.87 -15.22
C THR A 53 -5.39 1.46 -14.66
N ILE A 54 -4.57 1.28 -13.61
CA ILE A 54 -4.36 -0.02 -12.95
C ILE A 54 -5.67 -0.52 -12.34
N SER A 55 -6.43 0.34 -11.64
CA SER A 55 -7.72 -0.03 -11.05
C SER A 55 -8.73 -0.50 -12.09
N ILE A 56 -8.81 0.16 -13.24
CA ILE A 56 -9.70 -0.28 -14.34
C ILE A 56 -9.25 -1.65 -14.87
N CYS A 57 -7.95 -1.87 -15.05
CA CYS A 57 -7.43 -3.18 -15.48
C CYS A 57 -7.78 -4.29 -14.48
N ILE A 58 -7.62 -4.04 -13.17
CA ILE A 58 -8.00 -5.00 -12.12
C ILE A 58 -9.51 -5.29 -12.18
N LEU A 59 -10.33 -4.26 -12.27
CA LEU A 59 -11.79 -4.40 -12.28
C LEU A 59 -12.28 -5.18 -13.50
N MET A 60 -11.79 -4.83 -14.70
CA MET A 60 -12.13 -5.57 -15.93
C MET A 60 -11.66 -7.02 -15.86
N ALA A 61 -10.43 -7.28 -15.41
CA ALA A 61 -9.92 -8.64 -15.25
C ALA A 61 -10.74 -9.44 -14.22
N TYR A 62 -11.21 -8.80 -13.15
CA TYR A 62 -12.07 -9.41 -12.15
C TYR A 62 -13.43 -9.79 -12.73
N ILE A 63 -14.07 -8.90 -13.50
CA ILE A 63 -15.36 -9.19 -14.14
C ILE A 63 -15.24 -10.37 -15.11
N ILE A 64 -14.20 -10.39 -15.95
CA ILE A 64 -13.95 -11.46 -16.93
C ILE A 64 -13.72 -12.81 -16.22
N LYS A 65 -13.04 -12.79 -15.07
CA LYS A 65 -12.64 -14.00 -14.32
C LYS A 65 -13.49 -14.21 -13.06
N ALA A 66 -14.66 -13.60 -12.96
CA ALA A 66 -15.43 -13.56 -11.71
C ALA A 66 -15.77 -14.96 -11.17
N GLY A 67 -16.03 -15.92 -12.08
CA GLY A 67 -16.29 -17.31 -11.73
C GLY A 67 -15.12 -18.03 -11.03
N LYS A 68 -13.88 -17.56 -11.22
CA LYS A 68 -12.68 -18.14 -10.57
C LYS A 68 -12.59 -17.78 -9.08
N TYR A 69 -13.17 -16.66 -8.65
CA TYR A 69 -12.98 -16.07 -7.31
C TYR A 69 -14.23 -16.18 -6.42
N SER A 70 -15.04 -17.21 -6.64
CA SER A 70 -16.29 -17.45 -5.91
C SER A 70 -16.07 -17.99 -4.48
N ASN A 71 -14.93 -18.63 -4.22
CA ASN A 71 -14.64 -19.33 -2.97
C ASN A 71 -14.57 -18.41 -1.74
N ASN A 72 -13.91 -17.24 -1.86
CA ASN A 72 -13.78 -16.31 -0.75
C ASN A 72 -15.03 -15.43 -0.66
N LYS A 73 -16.00 -15.72 0.23
CA LYS A 73 -17.17 -14.85 0.37
C LYS A 73 -16.88 -13.72 1.35
N LEU A 74 -17.36 -12.51 1.04
CA LEU A 74 -17.20 -11.35 1.91
C LEU A 74 -17.99 -11.50 3.22
N SER A 75 -19.05 -12.32 3.20
CA SER A 75 -19.85 -12.67 4.37
C SER A 75 -19.10 -13.46 5.42
N ASP A 76 -18.05 -14.18 5.03
CA ASP A 76 -17.31 -15.10 5.91
C ASP A 76 -16.38 -14.33 6.86
N VAL A 77 -16.11 -13.06 6.54
CA VAL A 77 -15.25 -12.16 7.31
C VAL A 77 -16.14 -11.29 8.21
N PRO A 78 -16.10 -11.44 9.55
CA PRO A 78 -16.90 -10.63 10.47
C PRO A 78 -16.68 -9.12 10.29
N GLN A 79 -15.46 -8.72 9.94
CA GLN A 79 -15.04 -7.33 9.73
C GLN A 79 -15.79 -6.65 8.58
N THR A 80 -16.25 -7.40 7.58
CA THR A 80 -17.04 -6.85 6.45
C THR A 80 -18.30 -6.13 6.94
N LYS A 81 -18.96 -6.64 7.98
CA LYS A 81 -20.16 -6.01 8.56
C LYS A 81 -19.84 -4.64 9.15
N TRP A 82 -18.70 -4.53 9.83
CA TRP A 82 -18.24 -3.28 10.41
C TRP A 82 -17.81 -2.26 9.34
N PHE A 83 -17.17 -2.71 8.27
CA PHE A 83 -16.87 -1.85 7.13
C PHE A 83 -18.14 -1.32 6.45
N ALA A 84 -19.14 -2.19 6.21
CA ALA A 84 -20.42 -1.78 5.67
C ALA A 84 -21.16 -0.80 6.60
N LEU A 85 -21.19 -1.07 7.91
CA LEU A 85 -21.80 -0.18 8.89
C LEU A 85 -21.12 1.19 8.91
N ASN A 86 -19.79 1.23 8.88
CA ASN A 86 -19.02 2.47 8.86
C ASN A 86 -19.27 3.27 7.57
N LEU A 87 -19.39 2.58 6.43
CA LEU A 87 -19.75 3.20 5.16
C LEU A 87 -21.16 3.79 5.20
N MET A 88 -22.15 3.04 5.70
CA MET A 88 -23.52 3.54 5.85
C MET A 88 -23.57 4.76 6.77
N ALA A 89 -22.90 4.71 7.91
CA ALA A 89 -22.80 5.84 8.83
C ALA A 89 -22.18 7.07 8.13
N SER A 90 -21.09 6.88 7.39
CA SER A 90 -20.42 7.95 6.66
C SER A 90 -21.30 8.57 5.56
N ILE A 91 -22.13 7.77 4.88
CA ILE A 91 -23.11 8.26 3.90
C ILE A 91 -24.22 9.07 4.58
N ILE A 92 -24.74 8.60 5.71
CA ILE A 92 -25.80 9.31 6.45
C ILE A 92 -25.29 10.66 6.96
N ILE A 93 -24.09 10.68 7.54
CA ILE A 93 -23.45 11.89 8.08
C ILE A 93 -23.23 12.94 6.99
N ASN A 94 -23.01 12.53 5.73
CA ASN A 94 -22.79 13.46 4.62
C ASN A 94 -23.91 14.50 4.47
N SER A 95 -25.14 14.15 4.85
CA SER A 95 -26.28 15.06 4.79
C SER A 95 -26.16 16.21 5.80
N TRP A 96 -25.54 15.98 6.95
CA TRP A 96 -25.50 16.91 8.10
C TRP A 96 -24.06 17.28 8.49
N ALA A 97 -23.11 17.08 7.56
CA ALA A 97 -21.71 17.35 7.78
C ALA A 97 -21.48 18.85 7.96
N VAL A 98 -20.73 19.24 9.00
CA VAL A 98 -20.34 20.63 9.26
C VAL A 98 -19.53 21.21 8.08
N TRP A 99 -18.71 20.37 7.44
CA TRP A 99 -17.97 20.73 6.24
C TRP A 99 -18.22 19.71 5.11
N PRO A 100 -19.29 19.89 4.31
CA PRO A 100 -19.73 18.90 3.34
C PRO A 100 -18.70 18.55 2.28
N GLU A 101 -17.94 19.53 1.80
CA GLU A 101 -16.91 19.34 0.77
C GLU A 101 -15.79 18.41 1.25
N MET A 102 -15.30 18.64 2.47
CA MET A 102 -14.24 17.83 3.05
C MET A 102 -14.74 16.42 3.38
N HIS A 103 -15.94 16.32 3.94
CA HIS A 103 -16.56 15.02 4.24
C HIS A 103 -16.76 14.19 2.96
N SER A 104 -17.28 14.80 1.89
CA SER A 104 -17.46 14.16 0.59
C SER A 104 -16.14 13.65 0.01
N LYS A 105 -15.06 14.43 0.13
CA LYS A 105 -13.71 14.01 -0.31
C LYS A 105 -13.21 12.77 0.44
N PHE A 106 -13.40 12.71 1.76
CA PHE A 106 -13.03 11.54 2.56
C PHE A 106 -13.94 10.33 2.28
N LEU A 107 -15.24 10.55 2.07
CA LEU A 107 -16.18 9.51 1.72
C LEU A 107 -15.82 8.86 0.37
N ASP A 108 -15.45 9.66 -0.64
CA ASP A 108 -14.97 9.17 -1.94
C ASP A 108 -13.69 8.32 -1.79
N ALA A 109 -12.71 8.79 -1.01
CA ALA A 109 -11.50 8.03 -0.70
C ALA A 109 -11.82 6.71 0.03
N PHE A 110 -12.75 6.74 0.98
CA PHE A 110 -13.16 5.57 1.75
C PHE A 110 -13.86 4.52 0.90
N ILE A 111 -14.77 4.93 0.00
CA ILE A 111 -15.43 4.02 -0.94
C ILE A 111 -14.39 3.33 -1.84
N LYS A 112 -13.44 4.09 -2.40
CA LYS A 112 -12.36 3.53 -3.23
C LYS A 112 -11.50 2.53 -2.47
N LEU A 113 -11.17 2.83 -1.21
CA LEU A 113 -10.43 1.93 -0.34
C LEU A 113 -11.20 0.62 -0.08
N LEU A 114 -12.50 0.70 0.22
CA LEU A 114 -13.33 -0.49 0.45
C LEU A 114 -13.44 -1.37 -0.78
N ILE A 115 -13.65 -0.78 -1.96
CA ILE A 115 -13.65 -1.51 -3.24
C ILE A 115 -12.32 -2.26 -3.42
N PHE A 116 -11.21 -1.58 -3.17
CA PHE A 116 -9.88 -2.18 -3.30
C PHE A 116 -9.64 -3.32 -2.30
N ILE A 117 -10.03 -3.13 -1.03
CA ILE A 117 -9.92 -4.17 0.02
C ILE A 117 -10.75 -5.40 -0.36
N PHE A 118 -12.00 -5.21 -0.80
CA PHE A 118 -12.87 -6.33 -1.16
C PHE A 118 -12.39 -7.08 -2.40
N LEU A 119 -11.92 -6.37 -3.43
CA LEU A 119 -11.30 -6.99 -4.61
C LEU A 119 -10.04 -7.77 -4.22
N THR A 120 -9.21 -7.21 -3.34
CA THR A 120 -7.99 -7.88 -2.86
C THR A 120 -8.33 -9.15 -2.08
N TYR A 121 -9.26 -9.08 -1.13
CA TYR A 121 -9.71 -10.26 -0.36
C TYR A 121 -10.28 -11.37 -1.26
N LYS A 122 -11.04 -11.00 -2.30
CA LYS A 122 -11.62 -11.94 -3.25
C LYS A 122 -10.57 -12.67 -4.11
N THR A 123 -9.50 -11.97 -4.49
CA THR A 123 -8.56 -12.43 -5.53
C THR A 123 -7.24 -12.98 -4.98
N VAL A 124 -6.85 -12.54 -3.78
CA VAL A 124 -5.70 -13.04 -3.01
C VAL A 124 -6.19 -14.21 -2.15
N ASP A 125 -6.37 -15.35 -2.82
CA ASP A 125 -7.00 -16.56 -2.28
C ASP A 125 -6.01 -17.64 -1.82
N THR A 126 -4.71 -17.43 -2.03
CA THR A 126 -3.68 -18.39 -1.61
C THR A 126 -2.58 -17.73 -0.77
N PRO A 127 -1.91 -18.48 0.14
CA PRO A 127 -0.80 -17.96 0.93
C PRO A 127 0.33 -17.38 0.08
N GLN A 128 0.60 -17.94 -1.10
CA GLN A 128 1.65 -17.47 -2.00
C GLN A 128 1.30 -16.10 -2.62
N LYS A 129 0.02 -15.89 -2.96
CA LYS A 129 -0.45 -14.59 -3.45
C LYS A 129 -0.37 -13.54 -2.34
N PHE A 130 -0.75 -13.92 -1.11
CA PHE A 130 -0.63 -13.05 0.05
C PHE A 130 0.83 -12.65 0.28
N ASP A 131 1.76 -13.62 0.28
CA ASP A 131 3.19 -13.37 0.40
C ASP A 131 3.69 -12.42 -0.68
N ALA A 132 3.28 -12.60 -1.94
CA ALA A 132 3.66 -11.73 -3.05
C ALA A 132 3.17 -10.27 -2.86
N VAL A 133 1.93 -10.09 -2.42
CA VAL A 133 1.37 -8.74 -2.16
C VAL A 133 2.09 -8.08 -0.99
N MET A 134 2.33 -8.81 0.10
CA MET A 134 3.03 -8.28 1.28
C MET A 134 4.48 -7.91 0.96
N LEU A 135 5.21 -8.78 0.26
CA LEU A 135 6.57 -8.48 -0.17
C LEU A 135 6.62 -7.26 -1.10
N THR A 136 5.62 -7.10 -1.98
CA THR A 136 5.51 -5.91 -2.83
C THR A 136 5.28 -4.65 -2.01
N ASN A 137 4.42 -4.72 -0.99
CA ASN A 137 4.16 -3.63 -0.06
C ASN A 137 5.45 -3.23 0.70
N MET A 138 6.22 -4.21 1.18
CA MET A 138 7.50 -3.98 1.84
C MET A 138 8.56 -3.38 0.90
N ALA A 139 8.61 -3.83 -0.36
CA ALA A 139 9.52 -3.27 -1.36
C ALA A 139 9.20 -1.80 -1.66
N GLY A 140 7.91 -1.44 -1.75
CA GLY A 140 7.47 -0.05 -1.89
C GLY A 140 7.84 0.81 -0.68
N GLY A 141 7.65 0.28 0.54
CA GLY A 141 8.10 0.93 1.77
C GLY A 141 9.62 1.13 1.82
N PHE A 142 10.40 0.13 1.40
CA PHE A 142 11.85 0.25 1.29
C PHE A 142 12.28 1.34 0.31
N TYR A 143 11.60 1.45 -0.84
CA TYR A 143 11.83 2.55 -1.80
C TYR A 143 11.58 3.91 -1.16
N VAL A 144 10.45 4.09 -0.47
CA VAL A 144 10.17 5.36 0.23
C VAL A 144 11.19 5.61 1.33
N ALA A 145 11.59 4.58 2.08
CA ALA A 145 12.62 4.70 3.11
C ALA A 145 13.96 5.19 2.53
N HIS A 146 14.37 4.63 1.39
CA HIS A 146 15.56 5.07 0.65
C HIS A 146 15.44 6.54 0.21
N GLU A 147 14.30 6.95 -0.34
CA GLU A 147 14.05 8.34 -0.75
C GLU A 147 14.07 9.31 0.44
N THR A 148 13.49 8.95 1.58
CA THR A 148 13.53 9.73 2.83
C THR A 148 14.97 9.94 3.30
N ARG A 149 15.80 8.89 3.22
CA ARG A 149 17.22 8.99 3.55
C ARG A 149 17.97 9.89 2.57
N ALA A 150 17.69 9.78 1.27
CA ALA A 150 18.34 10.58 0.24
C ALA A 150 18.00 12.08 0.36
N LYS A 151 16.76 12.43 0.74
CA LYS A 151 16.36 13.82 0.96
C LYS A 151 17.02 14.46 2.18
N GLY A 152 17.17 13.72 3.27
CA GLY A 152 17.72 14.27 4.51
C GLY A 152 16.80 15.25 5.23
N ARG A 153 17.25 15.77 6.38
CA ARG A 153 16.48 16.67 7.25
C ARG A 153 16.50 18.10 6.73
N ASN A 154 15.37 18.80 6.88
CA ASN A 154 15.24 20.23 6.65
C ASN A 154 15.78 21.05 7.84
N GLN A 155 15.65 22.38 7.76
CA GLN A 155 16.09 23.31 8.81
C GLN A 155 15.38 23.07 10.17
N ASP A 156 14.18 22.50 10.15
CA ASP A 156 13.41 22.14 11.36
C ASP A 156 13.81 20.77 11.94
N GLY A 157 14.83 20.11 11.38
CA GLY A 157 15.33 18.83 11.86
C GLY A 157 14.44 17.62 11.55
N ARG A 158 13.54 17.73 10.57
CA ARG A 158 12.64 16.65 10.11
C ARG A 158 12.71 16.45 8.60
N VAL A 159 12.19 15.33 8.10
CA VAL A 159 12.15 15.06 6.66
C VAL A 159 10.74 15.33 6.14
N GLU A 160 10.66 16.14 5.09
CA GLU A 160 9.42 16.53 4.42
C GLU A 160 9.53 16.28 2.90
N GLY A 161 8.39 16.28 2.22
CA GLY A 161 8.25 16.07 0.79
C GLY A 161 8.47 14.61 0.33
N THR A 162 8.56 13.64 1.24
CA THR A 162 8.64 12.22 0.90
C THR A 162 7.40 11.48 1.35
N GLY A 163 7.03 10.43 0.63
CA GLY A 163 6.02 9.48 1.08
C GLY A 163 5.20 8.87 -0.05
N PRO A 164 4.29 7.94 0.28
CA PRO A 164 3.27 7.47 -0.63
C PRO A 164 2.29 8.59 -1.04
N VAL A 165 1.36 8.26 -1.94
CA VAL A 165 0.43 9.24 -2.55
C VAL A 165 -0.43 10.03 -1.55
N ASP A 166 -0.81 9.40 -0.46
CA ASP A 166 -1.63 9.96 0.62
C ASP A 166 -0.83 10.79 1.63
N ALA A 167 0.49 10.64 1.67
CA ALA A 167 1.33 11.44 2.55
C ALA A 167 1.31 12.93 2.17
N GLY A 168 1.08 13.27 0.89
CA GLY A 168 1.02 14.65 0.43
C GLY A 168 2.32 15.44 0.63
N GLY A 169 3.43 14.74 0.90
CA GLY A 169 4.69 15.34 1.28
C GLY A 169 4.82 15.66 2.78
N ASP A 170 3.81 15.38 3.61
CA ASP A 170 3.92 15.51 5.06
C ASP A 170 4.68 14.32 5.67
N GLY A 171 5.71 14.63 6.46
CA GLY A 171 6.56 13.65 7.11
C GLY A 171 5.79 12.75 8.09
N ASN A 172 4.84 13.28 8.86
CA ASN A 172 4.08 12.47 9.81
C ASN A 172 3.17 11.47 9.11
N ASN A 173 2.49 11.87 8.04
CA ASN A 173 1.69 10.96 7.23
C ASN A 173 2.58 9.89 6.58
N CYS A 174 3.77 10.26 6.07
CA CYS A 174 4.74 9.30 5.55
C CYS A 174 5.17 8.28 6.62
N ALA A 175 5.52 8.73 7.82
CA ALA A 175 5.86 7.85 8.93
C ALA A 175 4.67 6.98 9.36
N GLY A 176 3.45 7.52 9.31
CA GLY A 176 2.18 6.82 9.55
C GLY A 176 1.91 5.70 8.55
N SER A 177 2.33 5.83 7.29
CA SER A 177 2.25 4.73 6.32
C SER A 177 3.38 3.72 6.53
N LEU A 178 4.63 4.18 6.73
CA LEU A 178 5.81 3.31 6.89
C LEU A 178 5.72 2.41 8.13
N ILE A 179 5.17 2.93 9.23
CA ILE A 179 5.06 2.17 10.47
C ILE A 179 4.19 0.94 10.35
N THR A 180 3.14 1.00 9.52
CA THR A 180 2.26 -0.16 9.29
C THR A 180 3.04 -1.37 8.75
N LEU A 181 4.16 -1.12 8.07
CA LEU A 181 5.03 -2.16 7.53
C LEU A 181 5.90 -2.83 8.59
N MET A 182 6.22 -2.17 9.70
CA MET A 182 7.17 -2.73 10.67
C MET A 182 6.70 -4.03 11.31
N PRO A 183 5.47 -4.14 11.84
CA PRO A 183 4.94 -5.41 12.34
C PRO A 183 4.86 -6.47 11.24
N MET A 184 4.53 -6.07 10.01
CA MET A 184 4.49 -6.99 8.87
C MET A 184 5.88 -7.55 8.53
N ILE A 185 6.91 -6.69 8.48
CA ILE A 185 8.29 -7.12 8.18
C ILE A 185 8.79 -8.05 9.29
N LEU A 186 8.53 -7.72 10.56
CA LEU A 186 8.86 -8.57 11.70
C LEU A 186 8.21 -9.96 11.59
N TYR A 187 6.92 -10.02 11.26
CA TYR A 187 6.23 -11.29 11.00
C TYR A 187 6.94 -12.11 9.91
N PHE A 188 7.31 -11.49 8.78
CA PHE A 188 8.02 -12.19 7.70
C PHE A 188 9.45 -12.61 8.08
N VAL A 189 10.14 -11.84 8.93
CA VAL A 189 11.43 -12.26 9.51
C VAL A 189 11.26 -13.52 10.34
N VAL A 190 10.29 -13.55 11.26
CA VAL A 190 10.00 -14.72 12.10
C VAL A 190 9.55 -15.92 11.25
N LYS A 191 8.59 -15.73 10.33
CA LYS A 191 8.13 -16.76 9.40
C LYS A 191 9.31 -17.37 8.63
N SER A 192 10.18 -16.53 8.06
CA SER A 192 11.37 -16.99 7.32
C SER A 192 12.37 -17.74 8.21
N HIS A 193 12.40 -17.43 9.52
CA HIS A 193 13.17 -18.18 10.51
C HIS A 193 12.62 -19.61 10.70
N LEU A 194 11.32 -19.71 10.96
CA LEU A 194 10.61 -20.97 11.19
C LEU A 194 10.64 -21.91 9.97
N GLU A 195 10.46 -21.36 8.77
CA GLU A 195 10.46 -22.11 7.51
C GLU A 195 11.87 -22.52 7.04
N LYS A 196 12.92 -22.25 7.83
CA LYS A 196 14.32 -22.54 7.46
C LYS A 196 14.72 -21.94 6.10
N ALA A 197 14.18 -20.77 5.76
CA ALA A 197 14.51 -20.08 4.52
C ALA A 197 16.01 -19.75 4.44
N LYS A 198 16.52 -19.64 3.21
CA LYS A 198 17.93 -19.29 2.94
C LYS A 198 18.31 -18.00 3.68
N LEU A 199 19.50 -17.99 4.29
CA LEU A 199 20.01 -16.88 5.11
C LEU A 199 19.90 -15.52 4.41
N TRP A 200 20.23 -15.46 3.11
CA TRP A 200 20.17 -14.21 2.35
C TRP A 200 18.77 -13.58 2.32
N LYS A 201 17.69 -14.37 2.28
CA LYS A 201 16.31 -13.83 2.32
C LYS A 201 16.02 -13.15 3.66
N ARG A 202 16.52 -13.74 4.75
CA ARG A 202 16.39 -13.19 6.11
C ARG A 202 17.17 -11.89 6.24
N LEU A 203 18.40 -11.87 5.74
CA LEU A 203 19.24 -10.68 5.74
C LEU A 203 18.61 -9.54 4.93
N LEU A 204 17.98 -9.84 3.79
CA LEU A 204 17.23 -8.84 3.02
C LEU A 204 16.05 -8.28 3.82
N LEU A 205 15.25 -9.12 4.49
CA LEU A 205 14.13 -8.65 5.32
C LEU A 205 14.59 -7.79 6.51
N LEU A 206 15.71 -8.17 7.16
CA LEU A 206 16.31 -7.37 8.22
C LEU A 206 16.87 -6.04 7.70
N LEU A 207 17.43 -6.02 6.49
CA LEU A 207 17.86 -4.80 5.83
C LEU A 207 16.67 -3.88 5.55
N VAL A 208 15.57 -4.43 5.02
CA VAL A 208 14.33 -3.66 4.79
C VAL A 208 13.79 -3.10 6.12
N LEU A 209 13.76 -3.90 7.18
CA LEU A 209 13.35 -3.46 8.51
C LEU A 209 14.23 -2.30 9.02
N ALA A 210 15.55 -2.42 8.87
CA ALA A 210 16.50 -1.40 9.31
C ALA A 210 16.32 -0.08 8.54
N PHE A 211 16.11 -0.15 7.22
CA PHE A 211 15.86 1.04 6.40
C PHE A 211 14.54 1.72 6.77
N VAL A 212 13.45 0.96 6.90
CA VAL A 212 12.13 1.52 7.28
C VAL A 212 12.20 2.13 8.68
N GLY A 213 12.83 1.45 9.65
CA GLY A 213 13.02 1.96 11.01
C GLY A 213 13.88 3.22 11.04
N GLN A 214 14.99 3.25 10.29
CA GLN A 214 15.83 4.43 10.15
C GLN A 214 15.03 5.63 9.63
N SER A 215 14.20 5.43 8.61
CA SER A 215 13.43 6.52 8.00
C SER A 215 12.39 7.11 8.96
N ILE A 216 11.76 6.28 9.80
CA ILE A 216 10.84 6.78 10.85
C ILE A 216 11.59 7.65 11.87
N VAL A 217 12.78 7.23 12.30
CA VAL A 217 13.63 8.02 13.21
C VAL A 217 14.10 9.32 12.54
N LEU A 218 14.40 9.28 11.24
CA LEU A 218 14.86 10.45 10.50
C LEU A 218 13.77 11.51 10.36
N ILE A 219 12.54 11.07 10.07
CA ILE A 219 11.33 11.91 9.95
C ILE A 219 10.97 12.59 11.28
N ASN A 220 11.30 11.96 12.41
CA ASN A 220 11.03 12.49 13.76
C ASN A 220 9.52 12.60 14.08
N SER A 221 8.73 11.57 13.73
CA SER A 221 7.30 11.52 14.05
C SER A 221 7.05 10.83 15.40
N ARG A 222 6.57 11.60 16.39
CA ARG A 222 6.26 11.10 17.75
C ARG A 222 5.10 10.09 17.75
N GLY A 223 4.08 10.35 16.93
CA GLY A 223 2.90 9.48 16.82
C GLY A 223 3.26 8.10 16.25
N ALA A 224 4.11 8.07 15.22
CA ALA A 224 4.65 6.82 14.70
C ALA A 224 5.44 6.09 15.79
N PHE A 225 6.36 6.75 16.49
CA PHE A 225 7.15 6.07 17.52
C PHE A 225 6.28 5.38 18.60
N ILE A 226 5.23 6.05 19.08
CA ILE A 226 4.28 5.47 20.06
C ILE A 226 3.52 4.29 19.45
N GLY A 227 3.01 4.43 18.22
CA GLY A 227 2.32 3.37 17.52
C GLY A 227 3.18 2.11 17.35
N LEU A 228 4.50 2.28 17.24
CA LEU A 228 5.44 1.17 17.06
C LEU A 228 5.59 0.41 18.37
N VAL A 229 5.84 1.14 19.45
CA VAL A 229 5.97 0.56 20.79
C VAL A 229 4.72 -0.24 21.12
N LEU A 230 3.53 0.34 20.91
CA LEU A 230 2.25 -0.35 21.17
C LEU A 230 2.06 -1.59 20.29
N SER A 231 2.42 -1.51 19.00
CA SER A 231 2.31 -2.64 18.07
C SER A 231 3.23 -3.79 18.47
N CYS A 232 4.47 -3.48 18.87
CA CYS A 232 5.41 -4.48 19.37
C CYS A 232 4.96 -5.10 20.69
N THR A 233 4.38 -4.31 21.61
CA THR A 233 3.86 -4.85 22.88
C THR A 233 2.62 -5.72 22.72
N TYR A 234 1.80 -5.47 21.70
CA TYR A 234 0.64 -6.33 21.41
C TYR A 234 1.05 -7.67 20.77
N MET A 235 2.19 -7.69 20.06
CA MET A 235 2.70 -8.89 19.38
C MET A 235 3.67 -9.73 20.22
N GLY A 236 4.26 -9.17 21.28
CA GLY A 236 5.14 -9.87 22.23
C GLY A 236 4.37 -10.51 23.37
#